data_AF-A0A2V8PT83-F1
#
_entry.id   AF-A0A2V8PT83-F1
#
_cell.length_a   1.000
_cell.length_b   1.000
_cell.length_c   1.000
_cell.angle_alpha   90.00
_cell.angle_beta   90.00
_cell.angle_gamma   90.00
#
_symmetry.space_group_name_H-M   'P 1'
#
loop_
_entity.id
_entity.type
_entity.pdbx_description
1 polymer ?
#
loop_
_entity_poly.entity_id
_entity_poly.type
_entity_poly.pdbx_seq_one_letter_code
_entity_poly.pdbx_strand_id
1 'polypeptide(L)'
;MKNSVMLTITSLLLILFLTFHLADDIRHGFEPGGLSNLVGGVLITVVWLFGTLVLFERRSGYIIMLLGSLFSLVVPVVHMKGKGVGVTSRIANSSGHFFFVWTLIAIGVIGLFSAILAARGLWSLPWRRSR
;
A
#
# COMPACT_ATOMS: atom_id res chain seq x y z
N MET A 1 5.05 17.36 -12.63
CA MET A 1 6.02 16.28 -12.33
C MET A 1 5.80 15.14 -13.30
N LYS A 2 6.83 14.35 -13.67
CA LYS A 2 6.64 13.15 -14.50
C LYS A 2 5.76 12.13 -13.77
N ASN A 3 4.89 11.43 -14.49
CA ASN A 3 4.01 10.39 -13.91
C ASN A 3 4.79 9.34 -13.13
N SER A 4 5.98 8.99 -13.63
CA SER A 4 6.87 8.04 -13.00
C SER A 4 7.36 8.55 -11.64
N VAL A 5 7.85 9.80 -11.54
CA VAL A 5 8.26 10.41 -10.26
C VAL A 5 7.10 10.45 -9.25
N MET A 6 5.90 10.84 -9.70
CA MET A 6 4.71 10.82 -8.83
C MET A 6 4.41 9.41 -8.33
N LEU A 7 4.50 8.39 -9.20
CA LEU A 7 4.29 6.99 -8.84
C LEU A 7 5.32 6.49 -7.82
N THR A 8 6.60 6.88 -7.96
CA THR A 8 7.64 6.55 -6.98
C THR A 8 7.30 7.13 -5.62
N ILE A 9 6.97 8.43 -5.56
CA ILE A 9 6.62 9.09 -4.29
C ILE A 9 5.40 8.44 -3.66
N THR A 10 4.34 8.21 -4.43
CA THR A 10 3.13 7.56 -3.90
C THR A 10 3.40 6.14 -3.45
N SER A 11 4.23 5.37 -4.16
CA SER A 11 4.60 4.01 -3.77
C SER A 11 5.43 3.98 -2.49
N LEU A 12 6.39 4.90 -2.33
CA LEU A 12 7.19 5.00 -1.09
C LEU A 12 6.32 5.39 0.12
N LEU A 13 5.42 6.36 -0.07
CA LEU A 13 4.45 6.73 0.96
C LEU A 13 3.52 5.56 1.32
N LEU A 14 3.07 4.80 0.32
CA LEU A 14 2.20 3.65 0.53
C LEU A 14 2.90 2.53 1.29
N ILE A 15 4.17 2.26 0.99
CA ILE A 15 5.02 1.34 1.76
C ILE A 15 5.12 1.83 3.22
N LEU A 16 5.41 3.12 3.43
CA LEU A 16 5.48 3.71 4.77
C LEU A 16 4.15 3.56 5.54
N PHE A 17 3.02 3.95 4.92
CA PHE A 17 1.72 3.84 5.57
C PHE A 17 1.28 2.41 5.84
N LEU A 18 1.64 1.46 4.98
CA LEU A 18 1.40 0.03 5.23
C LEU A 18 2.22 -0.48 6.43
N THR A 19 3.45 0.01 6.62
CA THR A 19 4.23 -0.35 7.83
C THR A 19 3.64 0.26 9.11
N PHE A 20 3.16 1.50 9.06
CA PHE A 20 2.41 2.08 10.19
C PHE A 20 1.12 1.30 10.47
N HIS A 21 0.37 0.96 9.43
CA HIS A 21 -0.84 0.17 9.52
C HIS A 21 -0.58 -1.20 10.18
N LEU A 22 0.44 -1.94 9.73
CA LEU A 22 0.77 -3.25 10.31
C LEU A 22 1.16 -3.12 11.79
N ALA A 23 1.95 -2.10 12.15
CA ALA A 23 2.30 -1.84 13.55
C ALA A 23 1.06 -1.55 14.41
N ASP A 24 0.11 -0.79 13.88
CA ASP A 24 -1.12 -0.44 14.58
C ASP A 24 -2.11 -1.62 14.66
N ASP A 25 -2.12 -2.49 13.65
CA ASP A 25 -2.84 -3.76 13.65
C ASP A 25 -2.33 -4.70 14.74
N ILE A 26 -1.01 -4.79 14.93
CA ILE A 26 -0.41 -5.56 16.03
C ILE A 26 -0.78 -4.94 17.37
N ARG A 27 -0.67 -3.61 17.52
CA ARG A 27 -1.03 -2.89 18.75
C ARG A 27 -2.48 -3.16 19.18
N HIS A 28 -3.41 -3.15 18.23
CA HIS A 28 -4.84 -3.35 18.50
C HIS A 28 -5.29 -4.83 18.43
N GLY A 29 -4.35 -5.77 18.24
CA GLY A 29 -4.63 -7.20 18.18
C GLY A 29 -5.48 -7.61 16.98
N PHE A 30 -5.35 -6.94 15.84
CA PHE A 30 -5.83 -7.43 14.55
C PHE A 30 -4.85 -8.46 13.96
N GLU A 31 -3.56 -8.27 14.19
CA GLU A 31 -2.49 -9.17 13.79
C GLU A 31 -1.76 -9.75 15.01
N PRO A 32 -1.26 -11.00 14.96
CA PRO A 32 -0.65 -11.66 16.11
C PRO A 32 0.74 -11.11 16.48
N GLY A 33 1.39 -10.31 15.62
CA GLY A 33 2.68 -9.70 15.89
C GLY A 33 3.86 -10.68 15.92
N GLY A 34 3.73 -11.83 15.26
CA GLY A 34 4.72 -12.91 15.26
C GLY A 34 5.72 -12.83 14.09
N LEU A 35 6.58 -13.85 13.99
CA LEU A 35 7.56 -13.99 12.89
C LEU A 35 6.90 -13.98 11.50
N SER A 36 5.66 -14.48 11.38
CA SER A 36 4.90 -14.42 10.13
C SER A 36 4.64 -12.98 9.68
N ASN A 37 4.28 -12.07 10.60
CA ASN A 37 4.08 -10.65 10.30
C ASN A 37 5.40 -9.98 9.91
N LEU A 38 6.50 -10.30 10.60
CA LEU A 38 7.82 -9.78 10.30
C LEU A 38 8.31 -10.25 8.92
N VAL A 39 8.37 -11.56 8.69
CA VAL A 39 8.89 -12.13 7.45
C VAL A 39 8.01 -11.74 6.27
N GLY A 40 6.68 -11.87 6.40
CA GLY A 40 5.74 -11.47 5.35
C GLY A 40 5.81 -9.97 5.04
N GLY A 41 5.75 -9.12 6.08
CA GLY A 41 5.82 -7.67 5.93
C GLY A 41 7.14 -7.20 5.32
N VAL A 42 8.28 -7.72 5.78
CA VAL A 42 9.60 -7.35 5.26
C VAL A 42 9.78 -7.81 3.81
N LEU A 43 9.44 -9.06 3.48
CA LEU A 43 9.61 -9.56 2.11
C LEU A 43 8.73 -8.79 1.10
N ILE A 44 7.46 -8.55 1.45
CA ILE A 44 6.54 -7.78 0.59
C ILE A 44 7.07 -6.37 0.39
N THR A 45 7.48 -5.69 1.46
CA THR A 45 7.98 -4.31 1.38
C THR A 45 9.30 -4.21 0.62
N VAL A 46 10.22 -5.18 0.77
CA VAL A 46 11.49 -5.21 0.01
C VAL A 46 11.24 -5.42 -1.48
N VAL A 47 10.38 -6.38 -1.86
CA VAL A 47 10.04 -6.60 -3.27
C VAL A 47 9.40 -5.36 -3.88
N TRP A 48 8.49 -4.72 -3.14
CA TRP A 48 7.86 -3.49 -3.59
C TRP A 48 8.85 -2.33 -3.69
N LEU A 49 9.72 -2.15 -2.70
CA LEU A 49 10.77 -1.12 -2.72
C LEU A 49 11.73 -1.31 -3.89
N PHE A 50 12.11 -2.57 -4.18
CA PHE A 50 12.93 -2.92 -5.33
C PHE A 50 12.22 -2.59 -6.66
N GLY A 51 10.93 -2.93 -6.76
CA GLY A 51 10.09 -2.55 -7.90
C GLY A 51 10.01 -1.03 -8.10
N THR A 52 9.95 -0.29 -7.00
CA THR A 52 9.78 1.17 -6.96
C THR A 52 11.05 1.93 -7.30
N LEU A 53 12.19 1.50 -6.75
CA LEU A 53 13.47 2.23 -6.85
C LEU A 53 14.41 1.66 -7.91
N VAL A 54 14.53 0.33 -8.00
CA VAL A 54 15.50 -0.34 -8.87
C VAL A 54 14.91 -0.65 -10.24
N LEU A 55 13.64 -1.04 -10.29
CA LEU A 55 12.92 -1.35 -11.53
C LEU A 55 12.07 -0.19 -12.05
N PHE A 56 12.31 1.02 -11.54
CA PHE A 56 11.64 2.24 -11.97
C PHE A 56 11.61 2.40 -13.50
N GLU A 57 10.46 2.85 -14.02
CA GLU A 57 10.19 3.02 -15.47
C GLU A 57 10.31 1.74 -16.33
N ARG A 58 10.59 0.58 -15.73
CA ARG A 58 10.54 -0.72 -16.41
C ARG A 58 9.15 -1.33 -16.27
N ARG A 59 8.75 -2.15 -17.26
CA ARG A 59 7.49 -2.90 -17.23
C ARG A 59 7.31 -3.72 -15.94
N SER A 60 8.37 -4.41 -15.50
CA SER A 60 8.34 -5.18 -14.25
C SER A 60 8.13 -4.30 -13.01
N GLY A 61 8.78 -3.12 -12.94
CA GLY A 61 8.57 -2.18 -11.85
C GLY A 61 7.13 -1.66 -11.79
N TYR A 62 6.56 -1.29 -12.94
CA TYR A 62 5.15 -0.90 -12.98
C TYR A 62 4.20 -2.03 -12.60
N ILE A 63 4.47 -3.28 -12.99
CA ILE A 63 3.66 -4.43 -12.56
C ILE A 63 3.73 -4.59 -11.04
N ILE A 64 4.92 -4.54 -10.45
CA ILE A 64 5.09 -4.66 -8.99
C ILE A 64 4.34 -3.54 -8.27
N MET A 65 4.53 -2.28 -8.70
CA MET A 65 3.85 -1.14 -8.09
C MET A 65 2.32 -1.21 -8.27
N LEU A 66 1.83 -1.71 -9.40
CA LEU A 66 0.40 -1.92 -9.63
C LEU A 66 -0.17 -2.98 -8.68
N LEU A 67 0.48 -4.16 -8.60
CA LEU A 67 0.04 -5.24 -7.72
C LEU A 67 0.06 -4.81 -6.25
N GLY A 68 1.13 -4.14 -5.81
CA GLY A 68 1.20 -3.58 -4.47
C GLY A 68 0.08 -2.56 -4.21
N SER A 69 -0.16 -1.64 -5.15
CA SER A 69 -1.21 -0.63 -5.01
C SER A 69 -2.61 -1.23 -4.94
N LEU A 70 -2.88 -2.30 -5.69
CA LEU A 70 -4.15 -3.04 -5.60
C LEU A 70 -4.25 -3.81 -4.29
N PHE A 71 -3.17 -4.46 -3.86
CA PHE A 71 -3.09 -5.15 -2.57
C PHE A 71 -3.39 -4.19 -1.40
N SER A 72 -2.84 -2.96 -1.43
CA SER A 72 -3.08 -1.99 -0.35
C SER A 72 -4.54 -1.57 -0.23
N LEU A 73 -5.33 -1.62 -1.32
CA LEU A 73 -6.76 -1.29 -1.27
C LEU A 73 -7.59 -2.34 -0.55
N VAL A 74 -7.06 -3.56 -0.35
CA VAL A 74 -7.71 -4.59 0.47
C VAL A 74 -7.79 -4.16 1.93
N VAL A 75 -6.76 -3.47 2.44
CA VAL A 75 -6.65 -3.03 3.84
C VAL A 75 -7.85 -2.20 4.31
N PRO A 76 -8.18 -1.04 3.71
CA PRO A 76 -9.33 -0.25 4.14
C PRO A 76 -10.65 -1.02 3.98
N VAL A 77 -10.78 -1.85 2.93
CA VAL A 77 -11.99 -2.66 2.71
C VAL A 77 -12.19 -3.69 3.82
N VAL A 78 -11.15 -4.40 4.24
CA VAL A 78 -11.24 -5.40 5.31
C VAL A 78 -11.60 -4.75 6.63
N HIS A 79 -10.93 -3.64 6.98
CA HIS A 79 -11.16 -2.96 8.26
C HIS A 79 -12.47 -2.19 8.34
N MET A 80 -12.98 -1.68 7.22
CA MET A 80 -14.26 -0.94 7.20
C MET A 80 -15.50 -1.85 7.07
N LYS A 81 -15.33 -3.16 6.80
CA LYS A 81 -16.44 -4.13 6.78
C LYS A 81 -16.99 -4.38 8.19
N GLY A 82 -18.25 -4.83 8.26
CA GLY A 82 -18.92 -5.18 9.52
C GLY A 82 -19.17 -3.95 10.41
N LYS A 83 -18.73 -4.00 11.66
CA LYS A 83 -18.81 -2.85 12.59
C LYS A 83 -17.88 -1.69 12.19
N GLY A 84 -16.96 -1.95 11.26
CA GLY A 84 -16.02 -0.96 10.75
C GLY A 84 -15.13 -0.35 11.84
N VAL A 85 -14.71 0.89 11.58
CA VAL A 85 -13.80 1.67 12.43
C VAL A 85 -14.45 2.94 12.99
N GLY A 86 -15.78 2.99 13.03
CA GLY A 86 -16.55 4.13 13.56
C GLY A 86 -16.64 4.11 15.10
N VAL A 87 -17.52 4.95 15.64
CA VAL A 87 -17.75 5.08 17.10
C VAL A 87 -18.30 3.80 17.77
N THR A 88 -18.81 2.85 16.98
CA THR A 88 -19.29 1.54 17.45
C THR A 88 -18.23 0.43 17.34
N SER A 89 -17.03 0.76 16.87
CA SER A 89 -15.93 -0.19 16.68
C SER A 89 -15.23 -0.53 18.01
N ARG A 90 -14.51 -1.64 18.02
CA ARG A 90 -13.71 -2.08 19.19
C ARG A 90 -12.58 -1.12 19.56
N ILE A 91 -12.23 -0.20 18.66
CA ILE A 91 -11.13 0.77 18.82
C ILE A 91 -11.64 2.19 19.07
N ALA A 92 -12.96 2.43 19.14
CA ALA A 92 -13.54 3.78 19.19
C ALA A 92 -13.02 4.67 20.34
N ASN A 93 -12.62 4.05 21.45
CA ASN A 93 -12.12 4.75 22.64
C ASN A 93 -10.64 4.44 22.92
N SER A 94 -9.89 3.88 21.97
CA SER A 94 -8.47 3.61 22.14
C SER A 94 -7.63 4.87 21.88
N SER A 95 -6.54 5.01 22.62
CA SER A 95 -5.47 5.94 22.23
C SER A 95 -4.84 5.41 20.94
N GLY A 96 -5.17 6.01 19.80
CA GLY A 96 -4.74 5.54 18.48
C GLY A 96 -5.84 5.49 17.42
N HIS A 97 -7.12 5.54 17.83
CA HIS A 97 -8.26 5.43 16.92
C HIS A 97 -8.19 6.38 15.72
N PHE A 98 -7.88 7.67 15.98
CA PHE A 98 -7.73 8.67 14.92
C PHE A 98 -6.65 8.27 13.91
N PHE A 99 -5.46 7.89 14.39
CA PHE A 99 -4.33 7.54 13.53
C PHE A 99 -4.63 6.28 12.70
N PHE A 100 -5.32 5.31 13.29
CA PHE A 100 -5.77 4.11 12.59
C PHE A 100 -6.69 4.46 11.42
N VAL A 101 -7.77 5.20 11.69
CA VAL A 101 -8.74 5.62 10.66
C VAL A 101 -8.08 6.47 9.59
N TRP A 102 -7.23 7.42 10.00
CA TRP A 102 -6.49 8.27 9.08
C TRP A 102 -5.57 7.46 8.17
N THR A 103 -4.86 6.48 8.71
CA THR A 103 -3.97 5.60 7.93
C THR A 103 -4.75 4.81 6.89
N LEU A 104 -5.93 4.28 7.22
CA LEU A 104 -6.80 3.58 6.26
C LEU A 104 -7.23 4.49 5.10
N ILE A 105 -7.59 5.74 5.40
CA ILE A 105 -7.97 6.72 4.38
C ILE A 105 -6.75 7.07 3.50
N ALA A 106 -5.60 7.32 4.11
CA ALA A 106 -4.35 7.63 3.39
C ALA A 106 -3.95 6.49 2.45
N ILE A 107 -4.00 5.23 2.92
CA ILE A 107 -3.77 4.04 2.10
C ILE A 107 -4.78 3.94 0.95
N GLY A 108 -6.07 4.20 1.22
CA GLY A 108 -7.12 4.17 0.19
C GLY A 108 -6.87 5.19 -0.93
N VAL A 109 -6.62 6.44 -0.57
CA VAL A 109 -6.38 7.53 -1.52
C VAL A 109 -5.10 7.30 -2.33
N ILE A 110 -3.98 7.03 -1.64
CA ILE A 110 -2.67 6.89 -2.28
C ILE A 110 -2.59 5.58 -3.06
N GLY A 111 -3.15 4.50 -2.55
CA GLY A 111 -3.25 3.21 -3.24
C GLY A 111 -3.99 3.31 -4.56
N LEU A 112 -5.17 3.93 -4.57
CA LEU A 112 -5.95 4.09 -5.80
C LEU A 112 -5.22 4.99 -6.81
N PHE A 113 -4.66 6.12 -6.36
CA PHE A 113 -3.92 7.02 -7.24
C PHE A 113 -2.66 6.36 -7.82
N SER A 114 -1.91 5.63 -6.99
CA SER A 114 -0.73 4.85 -7.40
C SER A 114 -1.08 3.76 -8.42
N ALA A 115 -2.20 3.05 -8.24
CA ALA A 115 -2.69 2.06 -9.20
C ALA A 115 -3.00 2.69 -10.57
N ILE A 116 -3.65 3.85 -10.59
CA ILE A 116 -3.92 4.61 -11.83
C ILE A 116 -2.62 5.00 -12.53
N LEU A 117 -1.65 5.54 -11.78
CA LEU A 117 -0.35 5.95 -12.34
C LEU A 117 0.43 4.76 -12.89
N ALA A 118 0.44 3.62 -12.18
CA ALA A 118 1.12 2.40 -12.62
C ALA A 118 0.48 1.83 -13.89
N ALA A 119 -0.86 1.80 -13.98
CA ALA A 119 -1.59 1.39 -15.17
C ALA A 119 -1.29 2.30 -16.37
N ARG A 120 -1.27 3.62 -16.17
CA ARG A 120 -0.88 4.58 -17.20
C ARG A 120 0.58 4.39 -17.65
N GLY A 121 1.49 4.12 -16.72
CA GLY A 121 2.88 3.79 -17.00
C GLY A 121 3.01 2.56 -17.90
N LEU A 122 2.33 1.47 -17.56
CA LEU A 122 2.29 0.25 -18.37
C LEU A 122 1.74 0.49 -19.77
N TRP A 123 0.65 1.25 -19.88
CA TRP A 123 0.01 1.54 -21.15
C TRP A 123 0.91 2.35 -22.09
N SER A 124 1.79 3.19 -21.53
CA SER A 124 2.72 4.01 -22.30
C SER A 124 3.93 3.26 -22.84
N LEU A 125 4.21 2.04 -22.36
CA LEU A 125 5.37 1.26 -22.78
C LEU A 125 5.11 0.52 -24.10
N PRO A 126 6.03 0.57 -25.07
CA PRO A 126 5.92 -0.20 -26.31
C PRO A 126 5.82 -1.71 -26.03
N TRP A 127 4.82 -2.37 -26.60
CA TRP A 127 4.63 -3.82 -26.45
C TRP A 127 5.63 -4.66 -27.25
N ARG A 128 6.22 -4.09 -28.29
CA ARG A 128 7.22 -4.72 -29.16
C ARG A 128 8.47 -3.84 -29.16
N ARG A 129 9.64 -4.43 -28.94
CA ARG A 129 10.89 -3.79 -29.37
C ARG A 129 10.87 -3.77 -30.89
N SER A 130 10.89 -2.59 -31.50
CA SER A 130 11.37 -2.50 -32.88
C SER A 130 12.77 -3.09 -32.89
N ARG A 131 12.95 -4.19 -33.62
CA ARG A 131 14.26 -4.79 -33.86
C ARG A 131 15.09 -3.85 -34.72
#